data_AF-A0A3D5BCH2-F1
#
_entry.id   AF-A0A3D5BCH2-F1
#
_cell.length_a   1.000
_cell.length_b   1.000
_cell.length_c   1.000
_cell.angle_alpha   90.00
_cell.angle_beta   90.00
_cell.angle_gamma   90.00
#
_symmetry.space_group_name_H-M   'P 1'
#
loop_
_entity.id
_entity.type
_entity.pdbx_description
1 polymer ?
#
loop_
_entity_poly.entity_id
_entity_poly.type
_entity_poly.pdbx_seq_one_letter_code
_entity_poly.pdbx_strand_id
1 'polypeptide(L)'
;MLKDMKCQLKFLYFIIFFILIAFLLILYMMLTCVNISGFMFMKKFLTYMFIGSLFSFGANAAEPTYIEEVQALGYLAGEGLACKASKYDTFELIARAFLISKARSDDEQASGMEAFNEAKAESFISKIQENMSGCAQIANAFNNQKIFKTVIYGDGTLKMPDGKIIKPRQAYDATLVYQNDPEARDKMIELYTQRHNQIMNDPGYQKALRETQAKDQF
;
A
#
# COMPACT_ATOMS: atom_id res chain seq x y z
N MET A 1 -3.78 -4.57 51.70
CA MET A 1 -4.85 -3.57 51.44
C MET A 1 -4.65 -2.70 50.20
N LEU A 2 -3.43 -2.30 49.80
CA LEU A 2 -3.20 -1.45 48.59
C LEU A 2 -3.25 -2.18 47.22
N LYS A 3 -3.25 -3.52 47.19
CA LYS A 3 -3.23 -4.32 45.96
C LYS A 3 -4.64 -4.54 45.36
N ASP A 4 -5.66 -4.61 46.21
CA ASP A 4 -7.05 -4.83 45.80
C ASP A 4 -7.72 -3.58 45.20
N MET A 5 -7.31 -2.37 45.62
CA MET A 5 -7.85 -1.13 45.07
C MET A 5 -7.48 -0.89 43.59
N LYS A 6 -6.32 -1.37 43.13
CA LYS A 6 -5.90 -1.22 41.72
C LYS A 6 -6.67 -2.14 40.77
N CYS A 7 -7.17 -3.27 41.26
CA CYS A 7 -7.96 -4.22 40.47
C CYS A 7 -9.38 -3.68 40.24
N GLN A 8 -9.99 -3.13 41.29
CA GLN A 8 -11.31 -2.49 41.24
C GLN A 8 -11.32 -1.26 40.32
N LEU A 9 -10.26 -0.45 40.33
CA LEU A 9 -10.14 0.73 39.45
C LEU A 9 -9.97 0.36 37.97
N LYS A 10 -9.24 -0.72 37.65
CA LYS A 10 -9.10 -1.24 36.27
C LYS A 10 -10.42 -1.82 35.76
N PHE A 11 -11.18 -2.50 36.61
CA PHE A 11 -12.49 -3.05 36.26
C PHE A 11 -13.51 -1.94 36.00
N LEU A 12 -13.49 -0.88 36.82
CA LEU A 12 -14.32 0.31 36.61
C LEU A 12 -13.95 1.03 35.29
N TYR A 13 -12.65 1.15 34.99
CA TYR A 13 -12.18 1.73 33.72
C TYR A 13 -12.61 0.90 32.50
N PHE A 14 -12.58 -0.42 32.61
CA PHE A 14 -13.01 -1.35 31.56
C PHE A 14 -14.52 -1.21 31.31
N ILE A 15 -15.33 -1.13 32.37
CA ILE A 15 -16.78 -0.91 32.24
C ILE A 15 -17.08 0.45 31.61
N ILE A 16 -16.43 1.52 32.08
CA ILE A 16 -16.60 2.87 31.51
C ILE A 16 -16.19 2.91 30.04
N PHE A 17 -15.11 2.21 29.67
CA PHE A 17 -14.64 2.11 28.28
C PHE A 17 -15.67 1.41 27.37
N PHE A 18 -16.26 0.30 27.82
CA PHE A 18 -17.30 -0.39 27.07
C PHE A 18 -18.60 0.42 26.97
N ILE A 19 -18.97 1.17 28.02
CA ILE A 19 -20.11 2.09 27.97
C ILE A 19 -19.85 3.24 26.98
N LEU A 20 -18.64 3.79 26.95
CA LEU A 20 -18.25 4.83 25.98
C LEU A 20 -18.26 4.30 24.54
N ILE A 21 -17.78 3.09 24.29
CA ILE A 21 -17.84 2.45 22.98
C ILE A 21 -19.28 2.19 22.57
N ALA A 22 -20.11 1.65 23.48
CA ALA A 22 -21.52 1.44 23.21
C ALA A 22 -22.24 2.76 22.92
N PHE A 23 -21.93 3.83 23.66
CA PHE A 23 -22.48 5.15 23.42
C PHE A 23 -22.02 5.74 22.08
N LEU A 24 -20.75 5.57 21.71
CA LEU A 24 -20.21 5.97 20.39
C LEU A 24 -20.83 5.16 19.24
N LEU A 25 -21.07 3.87 19.42
CA LEU A 25 -21.76 3.02 18.45
C LEU A 25 -23.23 3.40 18.30
N ILE A 26 -23.91 3.73 19.41
CA ILE A 26 -25.29 4.24 19.39
C ILE A 26 -25.33 5.61 18.72
N LEU A 27 -24.37 6.50 19.00
CA LEU A 27 -24.26 7.80 18.33
C LEU A 27 -24.00 7.63 16.83
N TYR A 28 -23.13 6.68 16.45
CA TYR A 28 -22.85 6.33 15.06
C TYR A 28 -24.10 5.80 14.35
N MET A 29 -24.84 4.88 14.99
CA MET A 29 -26.12 4.40 14.46
C MET A 29 -27.16 5.52 14.33
N MET A 30 -27.26 6.40 15.33
CA MET A 30 -28.16 7.57 15.29
C MET A 30 -27.78 8.54 14.16
N LEU A 31 -26.48 8.75 13.89
CA LEU A 31 -25.99 9.55 12.77
C LEU A 31 -26.28 8.91 11.40
N THR A 32 -26.33 7.57 11.30
CA THR A 32 -26.72 6.89 10.05
C THR A 32 -28.22 6.92 9.77
N CYS A 33 -29.05 7.25 10.78
CA CYS A 33 -30.51 7.33 10.63
C CYS A 33 -31.03 8.73 10.22
N VAL A 34 -30.21 9.79 10.32
CA VAL A 34 -30.62 11.14 9.90
C VAL A 34 -30.15 11.41 8.46
N ASN A 35 -31.04 11.12 7.52
CA ASN A 35 -30.89 11.43 6.11
C ASN A 35 -31.20 12.92 5.88
N ILE A 36 -30.18 13.79 5.95
CA ILE A 36 -30.27 15.17 5.47
C ILE A 36 -29.09 15.44 4.53
N SER A 37 -29.46 15.90 3.35
CA SER A 37 -28.68 16.25 2.16
C SER A 37 -27.60 17.32 2.45
N GLY A 38 -26.51 16.89 3.08
CA GLY A 38 -25.24 17.64 3.23
C GLY A 38 -24.00 16.73 3.19
N PHE A 39 -24.18 15.47 2.79
CA PHE A 39 -23.32 14.34 3.12
C PHE A 39 -22.17 14.08 2.12
N MET A 40 -21.59 15.14 1.53
CA MET A 40 -20.44 14.97 0.62
C MET A 40 -19.13 15.59 1.13
N PHE A 41 -19.23 16.58 2.02
CA PHE A 41 -18.04 17.32 2.49
C PHE A 41 -17.44 16.75 3.80
N MET A 42 -18.25 16.12 4.65
CA MET A 42 -17.81 15.66 5.98
C MET A 42 -17.35 14.19 6.03
N LYS A 43 -17.72 13.38 5.01
CA LYS A 43 -17.19 12.01 4.82
C LYS A 43 -15.69 12.05 4.48
N LYS A 44 -15.27 13.07 3.72
CA LYS A 44 -13.86 13.29 3.36
C LYS A 44 -13.01 13.66 4.58
N PHE A 45 -13.56 14.44 5.51
CA PHE A 45 -12.83 14.85 6.72
C PHE A 45 -12.60 13.69 7.71
N LEU A 46 -13.57 12.79 7.84
CA LEU A 46 -13.45 11.60 8.69
C LEU A 46 -12.48 10.55 8.11
N THR A 47 -12.38 10.41 6.79
CA THR A 47 -11.35 9.57 6.16
C THR A 47 -9.94 10.15 6.35
N TYR A 48 -9.76 11.48 6.29
CA TYR A 48 -8.48 12.12 6.59
C TYR A 48 -8.06 12.00 8.07
N MET A 49 -9.01 11.93 9.01
CA MET A 49 -8.73 11.72 10.43
C MET A 49 -8.28 10.27 10.74
N PHE A 50 -8.69 9.28 9.94
CA PHE A 50 -8.25 7.89 10.08
C PHE A 50 -6.81 7.66 9.56
N ILE A 51 -6.38 8.45 8.58
CA ILE A 51 -4.99 8.42 8.07
C ILE A 51 -4.02 9.14 9.05
N GLY A 52 -4.52 10.06 9.86
CA GLY A 52 -3.73 10.79 10.87
C GLY A 52 -3.52 10.08 12.22
N SER A 53 -4.25 8.99 12.51
CA SER A 53 -4.22 8.33 13.83
C SER A 53 -3.38 7.04 13.89
N LEU A 54 -2.72 6.63 12.81
CA LEU A 54 -1.88 5.43 12.79
C LEU A 54 -0.49 5.58 13.47
N PHE A 55 -0.21 6.70 14.15
CA PHE A 55 1.13 6.96 14.70
C PHE A 55 1.23 7.07 16.22
N SER A 56 0.33 6.49 17.01
CA SER A 56 0.53 6.38 18.47
C SER A 56 -0.20 5.21 19.13
N PHE A 57 0.04 4.00 18.65
CA PHE A 57 -0.08 2.82 19.51
C PHE A 57 1.19 2.00 19.32
N GLY A 58 2.01 1.91 20.35
CA GLY A 58 3.09 0.93 20.44
C GLY A 58 2.48 -0.47 20.55
N ALA A 59 1.91 -0.95 19.45
CA ALA A 59 1.71 -2.37 19.23
C ALA A 59 3.08 -2.92 18.81
N ASN A 60 3.52 -4.01 19.43
CA ASN A 60 4.54 -4.86 18.82
C ASN A 60 3.94 -5.41 17.52
N ALA A 61 3.97 -4.61 16.45
CA ALA A 61 3.63 -5.08 15.12
C ALA A 61 4.66 -6.15 14.78
N ALA A 62 4.18 -7.36 14.48
CA ALA A 62 5.04 -8.39 13.91
C ALA A 62 5.75 -7.78 12.69
N GLU A 63 7.06 -8.04 12.55
CA GLU A 63 7.75 -7.61 11.34
C GLU A 63 7.04 -8.21 10.12
N PRO A 64 6.79 -7.41 9.06
CA PRO A 64 6.13 -7.92 7.88
C PRO A 64 6.94 -9.07 7.28
N THR A 65 6.24 -10.07 6.77
CA THR A 65 6.85 -11.15 6.02
C THR A 65 7.49 -10.63 4.73
N TYR A 66 8.42 -11.41 4.17
CA TYR A 66 9.05 -11.06 2.90
C TYR A 66 8.02 -10.78 1.79
N ILE A 67 6.96 -11.59 1.69
CA ILE A 67 5.89 -11.39 0.69
C ILE A 67 5.13 -10.09 0.92
N GLU A 68 4.78 -9.76 2.17
CA GLU A 68 4.09 -8.51 2.49
C GLU A 68 4.95 -7.29 2.17
N GLU A 69 6.26 -7.35 2.41
CA GLU A 69 7.18 -6.26 2.07
C GLU A 69 7.29 -6.05 0.56
N VAL A 70 7.47 -7.12 -0.23
CA VAL A 70 7.57 -6.99 -1.69
C VAL A 70 6.23 -6.58 -2.31
N GLN A 71 5.11 -7.03 -1.76
CA GLN A 71 3.79 -6.58 -2.17
C GLN A 71 3.61 -5.08 -1.91
N ALA A 72 4.02 -4.58 -0.74
CA ALA A 72 3.99 -3.15 -0.43
C ALA A 72 4.90 -2.34 -1.36
N LEU A 73 6.10 -2.85 -1.68
CA LEU A 73 6.97 -2.23 -2.68
C LEU A 73 6.32 -2.20 -4.07
N GLY A 74 5.63 -3.27 -4.46
CA GLY A 74 4.88 -3.36 -5.72
C GLY A 74 3.77 -2.31 -5.78
N TYR A 75 2.97 -2.21 -4.73
CA TYR A 75 1.92 -1.19 -4.62
C TYR A 75 2.47 0.24 -4.79
N LEU A 76 3.56 0.57 -4.08
CA LEU A 76 4.21 1.87 -4.21
C LEU A 76 4.79 2.09 -5.61
N ALA A 77 5.34 1.06 -6.25
CA ALA A 77 5.81 1.14 -7.63
C ALA A 77 4.67 1.51 -8.59
N GLY A 78 3.49 0.91 -8.45
CA GLY A 78 2.36 1.20 -9.33
C GLY A 78 1.82 2.61 -9.14
N GLU A 79 1.71 3.09 -7.90
CA GLU A 79 1.35 4.49 -7.61
C GLU A 79 2.39 5.48 -8.18
N GLY A 80 3.68 5.21 -7.95
CA GLY A 80 4.77 6.03 -8.45
C GLY A 80 4.85 6.08 -9.98
N LEU A 81 4.55 4.95 -10.64
CA LEU A 81 4.45 4.86 -12.09
C LEU A 81 3.27 5.69 -12.60
N ALA A 82 2.07 5.43 -12.08
CA ALA A 82 0.84 6.11 -12.49
C ALA A 82 0.91 7.63 -12.32
N CYS A 83 1.44 8.07 -11.18
CA CYS A 83 1.55 9.49 -10.84
C CYS A 83 2.82 10.17 -11.36
N LYS A 84 3.55 9.53 -12.28
CA LYS A 84 4.74 10.09 -12.92
C LYS A 84 5.79 10.62 -11.92
N ALA A 85 5.99 9.93 -10.80
CA ALA A 85 6.96 10.32 -9.79
C ALA A 85 8.39 10.40 -10.36
N SER A 86 9.13 11.47 -10.02
CA SER A 86 10.46 11.75 -10.60
C SER A 86 11.53 10.72 -10.25
N LYS A 87 11.45 10.07 -9.08
CA LYS A 87 12.43 9.07 -8.62
C LYS A 87 12.00 7.62 -8.90
N TYR A 88 11.05 7.42 -9.80
CA TYR A 88 10.46 6.11 -10.05
C TYR A 88 11.49 5.07 -10.53
N ASP A 89 12.39 5.43 -11.45
CA ASP A 89 13.37 4.47 -11.98
C ASP A 89 14.37 4.01 -10.89
N THR A 90 14.77 4.95 -10.02
CA THR A 90 15.58 4.63 -8.83
C THR A 90 14.82 3.73 -7.85
N PHE A 91 13.51 3.97 -7.67
CA PHE A 91 12.68 3.12 -6.82
C PHE A 91 12.61 1.68 -7.36
N GLU A 92 12.32 1.51 -8.66
CA GLU A 92 12.25 0.19 -9.30
C GLU A 92 13.56 -0.59 -9.14
N LEU A 93 14.70 0.07 -9.34
CA LEU A 93 16.01 -0.54 -9.12
C LEU A 93 16.14 -1.05 -7.67
N ILE A 94 15.84 -0.20 -6.68
CA ILE A 94 15.99 -0.57 -5.26
C ILE A 94 14.99 -1.67 -4.87
N ALA A 95 13.73 -1.57 -5.31
CA ALA A 95 12.69 -2.51 -4.97
C ALA A 95 12.99 -3.91 -5.53
N ARG A 96 13.42 -4.00 -6.79
CA ARG A 96 13.82 -5.27 -7.41
C ARG A 96 15.09 -5.83 -6.79
N ALA A 97 16.06 -4.99 -6.46
CA ALA A 97 17.26 -5.43 -5.76
C ALA A 97 16.90 -5.98 -4.37
N PHE A 98 15.97 -5.35 -3.65
CA PHE A 98 15.46 -5.83 -2.35
C PHE A 98 14.79 -7.19 -2.49
N LEU A 99 13.90 -7.33 -3.47
CA LEU A 99 13.21 -8.58 -3.79
C LEU A 99 14.20 -9.73 -4.01
N ILE A 100 15.18 -9.53 -4.90
CA ILE A 100 16.19 -10.56 -5.22
C ILE A 100 17.07 -10.86 -4.00
N SER A 101 17.52 -9.84 -3.28
CA SER A 101 18.52 -9.99 -2.22
C SER A 101 17.96 -10.54 -0.93
N LYS A 102 16.66 -10.33 -0.66
CA LYS A 102 16.03 -10.78 0.58
C LYS A 102 15.45 -12.19 0.48
N ALA A 103 15.14 -12.67 -0.73
CA ALA A 103 14.63 -14.02 -0.94
C ALA A 103 15.62 -15.10 -0.46
N ARG A 104 15.11 -16.15 0.20
CA ARG A 104 15.93 -17.25 0.72
C ARG A 104 16.07 -18.41 -0.27
N SER A 105 15.18 -18.50 -1.25
CA SER A 105 15.18 -19.54 -2.30
C SER A 105 14.68 -18.99 -3.64
N ASP A 106 14.85 -19.77 -4.71
CA ASP A 106 14.33 -19.43 -6.04
C ASP A 106 12.81 -19.39 -6.03
N ASP A 107 12.16 -20.33 -5.35
CA ASP A 107 10.71 -20.36 -5.19
C ASP A 107 10.19 -19.12 -4.46
N GLU A 108 10.84 -18.72 -3.36
CA GLU A 108 10.45 -17.51 -2.62
C GLU A 108 10.68 -16.25 -3.46
N GLN A 109 11.77 -16.20 -4.24
CA GLN A 109 12.03 -15.11 -5.17
C GLN A 109 10.95 -15.03 -6.26
N ALA A 110 10.54 -16.17 -6.83
CA ALA A 110 9.51 -16.25 -7.86
C ALA A 110 8.14 -15.78 -7.31
N SER A 111 7.72 -16.28 -6.14
CA SER A 111 6.50 -15.81 -5.47
C SER A 111 6.56 -14.32 -5.12
N GLY A 112 7.73 -13.82 -4.69
CA GLY A 112 7.91 -12.39 -4.43
C GLY A 112 7.80 -11.54 -5.70
N MET A 113 8.32 -12.02 -6.83
CA MET A 113 8.20 -11.37 -8.14
C MET A 113 6.75 -11.30 -8.61
N GLU A 114 6.00 -12.39 -8.44
CA GLU A 114 4.56 -12.42 -8.72
C GLU A 114 3.82 -11.38 -7.85
N ALA A 115 3.97 -11.46 -6.53
CA ALA A 115 3.32 -10.54 -5.58
C ALA A 115 3.66 -9.06 -5.84
N PHE A 116 4.92 -8.75 -6.15
CA PHE A 116 5.36 -7.41 -6.52
C PHE A 116 4.65 -6.91 -7.81
N ASN A 117 4.64 -7.74 -8.85
CA ASN A 117 4.09 -7.35 -10.15
C ASN A 117 2.55 -7.22 -10.12
N GLU A 118 1.88 -8.11 -9.39
CA GLU A 118 0.43 -8.05 -9.18
C GLU A 118 0.03 -6.77 -8.44
N ALA A 119 0.65 -6.49 -7.28
CA ALA A 119 0.36 -5.29 -6.50
C ALA A 119 0.67 -4.00 -7.27
N LYS A 120 1.72 -4.02 -8.09
CA LYS A 120 2.06 -2.92 -8.98
C LYS A 120 0.99 -2.68 -10.05
N ALA A 121 0.53 -3.75 -10.69
CA ALA A 121 -0.54 -3.65 -11.69
C ALA A 121 -1.85 -3.15 -11.05
N GLU A 122 -2.22 -3.71 -9.90
CA GLU A 122 -3.43 -3.35 -9.16
C GLU A 122 -3.45 -1.88 -8.77
N SER A 123 -2.40 -1.40 -8.09
CA SER A 123 -2.28 0.00 -7.68
C SER A 123 -2.27 0.97 -8.87
N PHE A 124 -1.57 0.61 -9.96
CA PHE A 124 -1.57 1.43 -11.17
C PHE A 124 -2.98 1.53 -11.78
N ILE A 125 -3.69 0.42 -11.92
CA ILE A 125 -5.06 0.39 -12.46
C ILE A 125 -6.02 1.16 -11.55
N SER A 126 -5.91 0.99 -10.23
CA SER A 126 -6.68 1.74 -9.26
C SER A 126 -6.50 3.26 -9.46
N LYS A 127 -5.28 3.73 -9.67
CA LYS A 127 -5.02 5.15 -9.97
C LYS A 127 -5.63 5.61 -11.30
N ILE A 128 -5.66 4.77 -12.33
CA ILE A 128 -6.36 5.09 -13.58
C ILE A 128 -7.87 5.23 -13.34
N GLN A 129 -8.49 4.30 -12.60
CA GLN A 129 -9.92 4.33 -12.30
C GLN A 129 -10.33 5.58 -11.51
N GLU A 130 -9.43 6.11 -10.69
CA GLU A 130 -9.60 7.37 -9.96
C GLU A 130 -9.32 8.63 -10.81
N ASN A 131 -9.17 8.50 -12.12
CA ASN A 131 -8.76 9.57 -13.03
C ASN A 131 -7.47 10.29 -12.55
N MET A 132 -6.51 9.54 -12.01
CA MET A 132 -5.23 10.06 -11.52
C MET A 132 -5.35 11.14 -10.42
N SER A 133 -6.47 11.13 -9.69
CA SER A 133 -6.71 12.07 -8.59
C SER A 133 -5.62 12.00 -7.53
N GLY A 134 -5.20 13.16 -6.98
CA GLY A 134 -4.22 13.24 -5.89
C GLY A 134 -2.77 12.94 -6.28
N CYS A 135 -2.45 12.81 -7.58
CA CYS A 135 -1.11 12.43 -8.01
C CYS A 135 0.00 13.43 -7.61
N ALA A 136 -0.30 14.72 -7.45
CA ALA A 136 0.68 15.69 -6.98
C ALA A 136 1.17 15.36 -5.55
N GLN A 137 0.24 15.02 -4.66
CA GLN A 137 0.55 14.65 -3.27
C GLN A 137 1.26 13.30 -3.21
N ILE A 138 0.77 12.31 -3.97
CA ILE A 138 1.38 10.97 -4.05
C ILE A 138 2.80 11.07 -4.59
N ALA A 139 3.02 11.77 -5.70
CA ALA A 139 4.36 11.94 -6.26
C ALA A 139 5.30 12.65 -5.28
N ASN A 140 4.81 13.67 -4.55
CA ASN A 140 5.61 14.33 -3.52
C ASN A 140 5.96 13.38 -2.36
N ALA A 141 4.99 12.63 -1.83
CA ALA A 141 5.23 11.66 -0.76
C ALA A 141 6.19 10.56 -1.23
N PHE A 142 5.97 10.02 -2.43
CA PHE A 142 6.80 9.04 -3.09
C PHE A 142 8.25 9.52 -3.16
N ASN A 143 8.51 10.70 -3.73
CA ASN A 143 9.87 11.24 -3.94
C ASN A 143 10.64 11.55 -2.64
N ASN A 144 9.94 11.62 -1.50
CA ASN A 144 10.49 11.91 -0.18
C ASN A 144 10.67 10.67 0.71
N GLN A 145 10.42 9.47 0.17
CA GLN A 145 10.63 8.22 0.90
C GLN A 145 12.10 8.03 1.32
N LYS A 146 12.30 7.41 2.49
CA LYS A 146 13.64 7.12 3.02
C LYS A 146 14.39 6.08 2.19
N ILE A 147 13.67 5.22 1.44
CA ILE A 147 14.25 4.15 0.62
C ILE A 147 15.29 4.64 -0.39
N PHE A 148 15.20 5.90 -0.86
CA PHE A 148 16.22 6.46 -1.77
C PHE A 148 17.58 6.72 -1.12
N LYS A 149 17.71 6.50 0.19
CA LYS A 149 18.99 6.52 0.90
C LYS A 149 19.65 5.14 0.93
N THR A 150 19.03 4.12 0.35
CA THR A 150 19.60 2.77 0.24
C THR A 150 20.84 2.80 -0.64
N VAL A 151 21.89 2.11 -0.21
CA VAL A 151 23.11 1.87 -1.00
C VAL A 151 23.06 0.46 -1.55
N ILE A 152 23.27 0.33 -2.86
CA ILE A 152 23.38 -0.96 -3.56
C ILE A 152 24.87 -1.17 -3.90
N TYR A 153 25.45 -2.26 -3.39
CA TYR A 153 26.81 -2.66 -3.71
C TYR A 153 26.84 -3.52 -4.98
N GLY A 154 28.01 -3.59 -5.63
CA GLY A 154 28.15 -4.29 -6.91
C GLY A 154 27.89 -5.80 -6.87
N ASP A 155 27.93 -6.41 -5.69
CA ASP A 155 27.60 -7.83 -5.45
C ASP A 155 26.12 -8.07 -5.17
N GLY A 156 25.28 -7.03 -5.23
CA GLY A 156 23.86 -7.08 -4.91
C GLY A 156 23.55 -6.86 -3.42
N THR A 157 24.56 -6.66 -2.57
CA THR A 157 24.32 -6.33 -1.15
C THR A 157 23.62 -4.97 -1.04
N LEU A 158 22.67 -4.86 -0.10
CA LEU A 158 21.95 -3.63 0.18
C LEU A 158 22.27 -3.14 1.59
N LYS A 159 22.51 -1.83 1.72
CA LYS A 159 22.51 -1.14 3.00
C LYS A 159 21.29 -0.22 3.05
N MET A 160 20.33 -0.62 3.86
CA MET A 160 19.06 0.09 4.06
C MET A 160 19.28 1.38 4.87
N PRO A 161 18.32 2.34 4.82
CA PRO A 161 18.45 3.63 5.50
C PRO A 161 18.50 3.55 7.03
N ASP A 162 17.96 2.48 7.59
CA ASP A 162 18.02 2.14 9.02
C ASP A 162 19.35 1.50 9.44
N GLY A 163 20.25 1.26 8.50
CA GLY A 163 21.54 0.61 8.70
C GLY A 163 21.51 -0.91 8.54
N LYS A 164 20.35 -1.53 8.29
CA LYS A 164 20.23 -2.98 8.06
C LYS A 164 20.96 -3.36 6.76
N ILE A 165 21.77 -4.42 6.85
CA ILE A 165 22.46 -4.98 5.69
C ILE A 165 21.71 -6.22 5.22
N ILE A 166 21.33 -6.24 3.95
CA ILE A 166 20.68 -7.38 3.30
C ILE A 166 21.69 -7.93 2.29
N LYS A 167 22.07 -9.20 2.46
CA LYS A 167 23.00 -9.88 1.56
C LYS A 167 22.22 -10.88 0.71
N PRO A 168 22.45 -10.91 -0.61
CA PRO A 168 21.82 -11.90 -1.45
C PRO A 168 22.37 -13.29 -1.17
N ARG A 169 21.53 -14.31 -1.38
CA ARG A 169 21.94 -15.72 -1.29
C ARG A 169 23.03 -16.09 -2.31
N GLN A 170 23.05 -15.41 -3.45
CA GLN A 170 24.07 -15.51 -4.49
C GLN A 170 24.39 -14.09 -4.97
N ALA A 171 25.68 -13.78 -5.09
CA ALA A 171 26.10 -12.48 -5.60
C ALA A 171 25.62 -12.31 -7.06
N TYR A 172 25.13 -11.13 -7.39
CA TYR A 172 24.68 -10.79 -8.74
C TYR A 172 25.12 -9.37 -9.08
N ASP A 173 25.21 -9.08 -10.38
CA ASP A 173 25.52 -7.74 -10.85
C ASP A 173 24.28 -6.84 -10.73
N ALA A 174 24.33 -5.91 -9.78
CA ALA A 174 23.24 -4.98 -9.50
C ALA A 174 22.87 -4.09 -10.70
N THR A 175 23.78 -3.88 -11.66
CA THR A 175 23.50 -3.09 -12.87
C THR A 175 22.53 -3.79 -13.83
N LEU A 176 22.37 -5.10 -13.70
CA LEU A 176 21.46 -5.90 -14.53
C LEU A 176 20.02 -5.94 -14.00
N VAL A 177 19.79 -5.49 -12.76
CA VAL A 177 18.47 -5.55 -12.11
C VAL A 177 17.45 -4.63 -12.76
N TYR A 178 17.89 -3.46 -13.19
CA TYR A 178 17.05 -2.47 -13.83
C TYR A 178 17.84 -1.67 -14.85
N GLN A 179 17.42 -1.75 -16.11
CA GLN A 179 17.98 -0.96 -17.19
C GLN A 179 17.13 0.29 -17.34
N ASN A 180 17.76 1.45 -17.14
CA ASN A 180 17.12 2.73 -17.37
C ASN A 180 16.98 2.97 -18.88
N ASP A 181 15.87 2.52 -19.45
CA ASP A 181 15.44 2.93 -20.78
C ASP A 181 14.55 4.18 -20.65
N PRO A 182 14.98 5.33 -21.20
CA PRO A 182 14.26 6.60 -21.07
C PRO A 182 12.84 6.55 -21.63
N GLU A 183 12.53 5.60 -22.54
CA GLU A 183 11.19 5.41 -23.09
C GLU A 183 10.41 4.27 -22.41
N ALA A 184 11.08 3.38 -21.66
CA ALA A 184 10.42 2.21 -21.07
C ALA A 184 9.29 2.62 -20.12
N ARG A 185 9.45 3.74 -19.42
CA ARG A 185 8.42 4.26 -18.53
C ARG A 185 7.13 4.60 -19.26
N ASP A 186 7.23 5.37 -20.34
CA ASP A 186 6.05 5.78 -21.12
C ASP A 186 5.43 4.58 -21.83
N LYS A 187 6.25 3.66 -22.35
CA LYS A 187 5.78 2.37 -22.90
C LYS A 187 5.04 1.52 -21.87
N MET A 188 5.51 1.47 -20.62
CA MET A 188 4.83 0.77 -19.54
C MET A 188 3.48 1.41 -19.24
N ILE A 189 3.43 2.73 -19.08
CA ILE A 189 2.18 3.47 -18.82
C ILE A 189 1.18 3.17 -19.95
N GLU A 190 1.61 3.27 -21.20
CA GLU A 190 0.79 2.96 -22.36
C GLU A 190 0.26 1.53 -22.33
N LEU A 191 1.14 0.54 -22.09
CA LEU A 191 0.76 -0.87 -22.03
C LEU A 191 -0.31 -1.14 -20.97
N TYR A 192 -0.12 -0.62 -19.76
CA TYR A 192 -1.10 -0.80 -18.69
C TYR A 192 -2.42 -0.10 -19.00
N THR A 193 -2.39 1.12 -19.55
CA THR A 193 -3.60 1.85 -19.96
C THR A 193 -4.34 1.12 -21.10
N GLN A 194 -3.62 0.65 -22.12
CA GLN A 194 -4.20 -0.11 -23.23
C GLN A 194 -4.86 -1.39 -22.73
N ARG A 195 -4.17 -2.15 -21.88
CA ARG A 195 -4.70 -3.40 -21.31
C ARG A 195 -5.91 -3.15 -20.43
N HIS A 196 -5.90 -2.11 -19.60
CA HIS A 196 -7.07 -1.71 -18.83
C HIS A 196 -8.27 -1.41 -19.74
N ASN A 197 -8.07 -0.59 -20.78
CA ASN A 197 -9.14 -0.25 -21.73
C ASN A 197 -9.67 -1.48 -22.49
N GLN A 198 -8.80 -2.43 -22.86
CA GLN A 198 -9.21 -3.69 -23.48
C GLN A 198 -10.13 -4.50 -22.56
N ILE A 199 -9.78 -4.64 -21.27
CA ILE A 199 -10.59 -5.36 -20.29
C ILE A 199 -11.92 -4.65 -20.05
N MET A 200 -11.89 -3.32 -19.88
CA MET A 200 -13.10 -2.53 -19.68
C MET A 200 -14.04 -2.57 -20.90
N ASN A 201 -13.52 -2.75 -22.12
CA ASN A 201 -14.36 -2.86 -23.31
C ASN A 201 -14.74 -4.31 -23.65
N ASP A 202 -14.28 -5.31 -22.89
CA ASP A 202 -14.63 -6.70 -23.11
C ASP A 202 -16.11 -6.96 -22.79
N PRO A 203 -16.91 -7.50 -23.73
CA PRO A 203 -18.34 -7.74 -23.51
C PRO A 203 -18.62 -8.73 -22.36
N GLY A 204 -17.75 -9.71 -22.15
CA GLY A 204 -17.87 -10.69 -21.07
C GLY A 204 -17.64 -10.03 -19.71
N TYR A 205 -16.61 -9.21 -19.60
CA TYR A 205 -16.34 -8.40 -18.40
C TYR A 205 -17.49 -7.44 -18.09
N GLN A 206 -17.99 -6.71 -19.09
CA GLN A 206 -19.12 -5.79 -18.92
C GLN A 206 -20.42 -6.50 -18.53
N LYS A 207 -20.62 -7.74 -18.97
CA LYS A 207 -21.72 -8.57 -18.49
C LYS A 207 -21.53 -8.95 -17.02
N ALA A 208 -20.37 -9.48 -16.65
CA ALA A 208 -20.08 -9.87 -15.26
C ALA A 208 -20.17 -8.68 -14.29
N LEU A 209 -19.68 -7.50 -14.68
CA LEU A 209 -19.75 -6.29 -13.86
C LEU A 209 -21.20 -5.90 -13.56
N ARG A 210 -22.09 -5.91 -14.57
CA ARG A 210 -23.52 -5.64 -14.40
C ARG A 210 -24.20 -6.67 -13.49
N GLU A 211 -23.83 -7.95 -13.62
CA GLU A 211 -24.37 -9.02 -12.78
C GLU A 211 -23.95 -8.88 -11.31
N THR A 212 -22.71 -8.48 -11.03
CA THR A 212 -22.25 -8.19 -9.67
C THR A 212 -22.95 -6.95 -9.09
N GLN A 213 -23.02 -5.86 -9.84
CA GLN A 213 -23.70 -4.64 -9.40
C GLN A 213 -25.19 -4.86 -9.12
N ALA A 214 -25.85 -5.71 -9.91
CA ALA A 214 -27.24 -6.09 -9.66
C ALA A 214 -27.41 -6.90 -8.38
N LYS A 215 -26.41 -7.70 -7.97
CA LYS A 215 -26.43 -8.47 -6.71
C LYS A 215 -26.22 -7.59 -5.48
N ASP A 216 -25.38 -6.56 -5.58
CA ASP A 216 -25.09 -5.66 -4.46
C ASP A 216 -26.22 -4.65 -4.15
N GLN A 217 -27.25 -4.60 -5.01
CA GLN A 217 -28.42 -3.73 -4.87
C GLN A 217 -29.61 -4.38 -4.15
N PHE A 218 -29.51 -5.65 -3.74
CA PHE A 218 -30.51 -6.40 -2.98
C PHE A 218 -29.93 -6.94 -1.67
#